data_AF-A0A067P709-F1
#
_entry.id   AF-A0A067P709-F1
#
_cell.length_a   1.000
_cell.length_b   1.000
_cell.length_c   1.000
_cell.angle_alpha   90.00
_cell.angle_beta   90.00
_cell.angle_gamma   90.00
#
_symmetry.space_group_name_H-M   'P 1'
#
loop_
_entity.id
_entity.type
_entity.pdbx_description
1 polymer ?
#
loop_
_entity_poly.entity_id
_entity_poly.type
_entity_poly.pdbx_seq_one_letter_code
_entity_poly.pdbx_strand_id
1 'polypeptide(L)'
;MARIRKTPSKRLPFTGLKKVWKERVDCRPIFKGRSFFVDSSIHDLDRRAYLSYNLIVHGGTVSWKLDGADILLVDEQKLPSRSIPHLQIAYAHSPDPSLQNLIVLDEQTIWRHVQREIILQPNEPTTKVPMGGSKTGFYRTPFSQADKNNLAFYLSRKIPDKAAGGRYGNKVYEELSENPHKEMQWARRHTWQSWRQHYVKNDTDIDSRISEFVISHPPLNATKYNSDRRVTRRMTRRTSTEKMLKGRD
;
A
#
# COMPACT_ATOMS: atom_id res chain seq x y z
N MET A 1 -58.14 2.02 35.31
CA MET A 1 -57.75 2.82 34.13
C MET A 1 -56.84 3.96 34.57
N ALA A 2 -55.52 3.82 34.38
CA ALA A 2 -54.54 4.83 34.79
C ALA A 2 -53.89 5.48 33.56
N ARG A 3 -54.04 6.81 33.46
CA ARG A 3 -53.52 7.65 32.37
C ARG A 3 -51.99 7.78 32.46
N ILE A 4 -51.29 7.32 31.42
CA ILE A 4 -49.85 7.49 31.25
C ILE A 4 -49.56 8.96 30.89
N ARG A 5 -48.80 9.65 31.76
CA ARG A 5 -48.30 11.01 31.52
C ARG A 5 -47.15 10.94 30.52
N LYS A 6 -47.28 11.62 29.37
CA LYS A 6 -46.21 11.81 28.39
C LYS A 6 -45.11 12.69 29.00
N THR A 7 -43.89 12.17 29.10
CA THR A 7 -42.69 12.95 29.44
C THR A 7 -42.25 13.81 28.25
N PRO A 8 -41.80 15.06 28.47
CA PRO A 8 -41.47 15.98 27.41
C PRO A 8 -40.11 15.64 26.77
N SER A 9 -40.11 15.58 25.43
CA SER A 9 -38.91 15.47 24.59
C SER A 9 -37.99 16.68 24.84
N LYS A 10 -36.79 16.43 25.36
CA LYS A 10 -35.76 17.45 25.59
C LYS A 10 -35.19 17.90 24.24
N ARG A 11 -35.54 19.12 23.82
CA ARG A 11 -34.87 19.83 22.72
C ARG A 11 -33.45 20.20 23.16
N LEU A 12 -32.45 19.82 22.38
CA LEU A 12 -31.07 20.28 22.55
C LEU A 12 -30.94 21.76 22.11
N PRO A 13 -30.09 22.57 22.78
CA PRO A 13 -30.03 24.00 22.56
C PRO A 13 -29.18 24.33 21.30
N PHE A 14 -29.83 24.92 20.29
CA PHE A 14 -29.17 25.46 19.10
C PHE A 14 -28.92 26.96 19.28
N THR A 15 -27.77 27.33 19.82
CA THR A 15 -27.31 28.73 19.87
C THR A 15 -25.84 28.80 19.50
N GLY A 16 -25.53 28.94 18.20
CA GLY A 16 -24.13 29.14 17.81
C GLY A 16 -23.78 29.27 16.33
N LEU A 17 -24.65 28.87 15.39
CA LEU A 17 -24.25 28.77 13.97
C LEU A 17 -25.14 29.60 13.04
N LYS A 18 -25.30 30.89 13.32
CA LYS A 18 -26.15 31.81 12.53
C LYS A 18 -25.50 32.41 11.26
N LYS A 19 -24.28 32.04 10.86
CA LYS A 19 -23.53 32.85 9.87
C LYS A 19 -23.28 32.26 8.47
N VAL A 20 -23.79 31.08 8.11
CA VAL A 20 -23.56 30.51 6.74
C VAL A 20 -24.85 30.05 6.03
N TRP A 21 -26.01 30.06 6.68
CA TRP A 21 -27.21 29.36 6.18
C TRP A 21 -28.08 30.17 5.22
N LYS A 22 -27.50 30.71 4.15
CA LYS A 22 -28.28 31.50 3.17
C LYS A 22 -27.85 31.31 1.73
N GLU A 23 -27.76 30.06 1.28
CA GLU A 23 -27.94 29.72 -0.13
C GLU A 23 -28.88 28.52 -0.21
N ARG A 24 -29.95 28.65 -1.01
CA ARG A 24 -30.94 27.58 -1.20
C ARG A 24 -30.23 26.40 -1.86
N VAL A 25 -29.83 25.42 -1.07
CA VAL A 25 -29.64 24.07 -1.60
C VAL A 25 -31.04 23.57 -1.90
N ASP A 26 -31.40 23.43 -3.18
CA ASP A 26 -32.62 22.72 -3.55
C ASP A 26 -32.51 21.30 -2.97
N CYS A 27 -33.24 21.05 -1.88
CA CYS A 27 -33.15 19.83 -1.09
C CYS A 27 -33.87 18.69 -1.83
N ARG A 28 -33.25 18.20 -2.90
CA ARG A 28 -33.76 17.05 -3.64
C ARG A 28 -33.57 15.78 -2.79
N PRO A 29 -34.55 14.86 -2.79
CA PRO A 29 -34.50 13.64 -1.98
C PRO A 29 -33.63 12.56 -2.65
N ILE A 30 -32.36 12.87 -2.92
CA ILE A 30 -31.41 11.98 -3.62
C ILE A 30 -31.10 10.70 -2.85
N PHE A 31 -31.30 10.71 -1.52
CA PHE A 31 -31.05 9.58 -0.63
C PHE A 31 -32.34 8.88 -0.18
N LYS A 32 -33.46 9.13 -0.88
CA LYS A 32 -34.76 8.54 -0.54
C LYS A 32 -34.66 7.02 -0.45
N GLY A 33 -35.06 6.48 0.71
CA GLY A 33 -35.08 5.04 0.96
C GLY A 33 -33.71 4.44 1.31
N ARG A 34 -32.69 5.27 1.61
CA ARG A 34 -31.38 4.82 2.09
C ARG A 34 -31.22 5.01 3.58
N SER A 35 -30.62 4.02 4.24
CA SER A 35 -30.20 4.10 5.65
C SER A 35 -28.69 4.31 5.77
N PHE A 36 -28.30 5.29 6.59
CA PHE A 36 -26.92 5.66 6.84
C PHE A 36 -26.53 5.33 8.26
N PHE A 37 -25.33 4.81 8.45
CA PHE A 37 -24.67 4.71 9.76
C PHE A 37 -23.44 5.61 9.76
N VAL A 38 -23.36 6.51 10.74
CA VAL A 38 -22.21 7.43 10.89
C VAL A 38 -21.22 6.81 11.85
N ASP A 39 -20.03 6.47 11.35
CA ASP A 39 -19.02 5.74 12.11
C ASP A 39 -18.39 6.56 13.23
N SER A 40 -17.80 5.84 14.19
CA SER A 40 -17.04 6.38 15.30
C SER A 40 -15.83 7.24 14.87
N SER A 41 -15.27 7.02 13.69
CA SER A 41 -14.15 7.80 13.11
C SER A 41 -14.44 9.30 12.96
N ILE A 42 -15.71 9.70 12.80
CA ILE A 42 -16.10 11.11 12.79
C ILE A 42 -16.28 11.57 14.25
N HIS A 43 -15.22 11.85 14.99
CA HIS A 43 -15.32 12.06 16.45
C HIS A 43 -16.06 13.34 16.87
N ASP A 44 -16.11 14.35 16.00
CA ASP A 44 -16.75 15.64 16.28
C ASP A 44 -18.29 15.50 16.30
N LEU A 45 -18.88 15.75 17.46
CA LEU A 45 -20.33 15.64 17.69
C LEU A 45 -21.13 16.66 16.88
N ASP A 46 -20.63 17.88 16.72
CA ASP A 46 -21.31 18.91 15.94
C ASP A 46 -21.27 18.55 14.46
N ARG A 47 -20.13 18.04 13.99
CA ARG A 47 -19.99 17.52 12.62
C ARG A 47 -20.90 16.32 12.38
N ARG A 48 -21.02 15.38 13.33
CA ARG A 48 -21.98 14.26 13.22
C ARG A 48 -23.41 14.75 13.13
N ALA A 49 -23.82 15.65 14.02
CA ALA A 49 -25.17 16.20 14.03
C ALA A 49 -25.49 16.93 12.71
N TYR A 50 -24.54 17.71 12.21
CA TYR A 50 -24.63 18.37 10.91
C TYR A 50 -24.78 17.36 9.76
N LEU A 51 -23.93 16.33 9.70
CA LEU A 51 -24.02 15.30 8.67
C LEU A 51 -25.34 14.56 8.73
N SER A 52 -25.75 14.10 9.91
CA SER A 52 -27.02 13.42 10.10
C SER A 52 -28.21 14.28 9.66
N TYR A 53 -28.23 15.57 10.02
CA TYR A 53 -29.27 16.49 9.59
C TYR A 53 -29.34 16.60 8.06
N ASN A 54 -28.20 16.79 7.40
CA ASN A 54 -28.19 16.95 5.95
C ASN A 54 -28.59 15.68 5.21
N LEU A 55 -28.16 14.51 5.68
CA LEU A 55 -28.60 13.23 5.11
C LEU A 55 -30.13 13.09 5.17
N ILE A 56 -30.74 13.50 6.29
CA ILE A 56 -32.21 13.49 6.47
C ILE A 56 -32.88 14.49 5.53
N VAL A 57 -32.36 15.71 5.41
CA VAL A 57 -32.90 16.75 4.51
C VAL A 57 -32.89 16.31 3.05
N HIS A 58 -31.88 15.52 2.66
CA HIS A 58 -31.77 14.91 1.33
C HIS A 58 -32.53 13.57 1.20
N GLY A 59 -33.44 13.27 2.12
CA GLY A 59 -34.37 12.13 2.04
C GLY A 59 -33.84 10.80 2.60
N GLY A 60 -32.64 10.79 3.17
CA GLY A 60 -32.07 9.61 3.83
C GLY A 60 -32.60 9.40 5.25
N THR A 61 -32.24 8.26 5.84
CA THR A 61 -32.49 7.96 7.26
C THR A 61 -31.17 7.65 7.96
N VAL A 62 -31.03 8.02 9.23
CA VAL A 62 -29.81 7.73 10.01
C VAL A 62 -30.14 6.66 11.04
N SER A 63 -29.42 5.54 10.97
CA SER A 63 -29.51 4.43 11.90
C SER A 63 -28.44 4.55 12.98
N TRP A 64 -28.79 4.10 14.19
CA TRP A 64 -27.89 3.99 15.34
C TRP A 64 -27.12 2.66 15.35
N LYS A 65 -27.49 1.73 14.47
CA LYS A 65 -26.87 0.42 14.31
C LYS A 65 -26.35 0.26 12.90
N LEU A 66 -25.22 -0.43 12.78
CA LEU A 66 -24.63 -0.79 11.50
C LEU A 66 -25.45 -1.87 10.77
N ASP A 67 -26.04 -2.78 11.53
CA ASP A 67 -26.94 -3.82 11.01
C ASP A 67 -28.20 -3.17 10.41
N GLY A 68 -28.45 -3.43 9.13
CA GLY A 68 -29.52 -2.82 8.34
C GLY A 68 -29.23 -1.42 7.79
N ALA A 69 -27.99 -0.93 7.90
CA ALA A 69 -27.54 0.26 7.20
C ALA A 69 -27.16 -0.08 5.75
N ASP A 70 -27.60 0.74 4.77
CA ASP A 70 -27.15 0.62 3.38
C ASP A 70 -25.76 1.22 3.20
N ILE A 71 -25.48 2.31 3.92
CA ILE A 71 -24.30 3.15 3.73
C ILE A 71 -23.60 3.41 5.07
N LEU A 72 -22.30 3.12 5.12
CA LEU A 72 -21.40 3.45 6.21
C LEU A 72 -20.61 4.71 5.87
N LEU A 73 -20.77 5.77 6.67
CA LEU A 73 -20.04 7.01 6.52
C LEU A 73 -18.83 7.05 7.46
N VAL A 74 -17.63 7.18 6.90
CA VAL A 74 -16.35 7.22 7.64
C VAL A 74 -15.57 8.51 7.38
N ASP A 75 -14.67 8.86 8.30
CA ASP A 75 -13.64 9.87 8.05
C ASP A 75 -12.33 9.17 7.65
N GLU A 76 -12.03 9.14 6.34
CA GLU A 76 -10.85 8.44 5.82
C GLU A 76 -9.53 8.96 6.42
N GLN A 77 -9.45 10.24 6.75
CA GLN A 77 -8.24 10.82 7.34
C GLN A 77 -7.97 10.34 8.77
N LYS A 78 -9.00 9.82 9.45
CA LYS A 78 -8.93 9.32 10.83
C LYS A 78 -8.88 7.80 10.90
N LEU A 79 -8.85 7.10 9.76
CA LEU A 79 -8.72 5.65 9.75
C LEU A 79 -7.25 5.25 10.01
N PRO A 80 -6.96 4.47 11.07
CA PRO A 80 -5.58 4.24 11.51
C PRO A 80 -4.75 3.38 10.54
N SER A 81 -5.38 2.59 9.66
CA SER A 81 -4.65 1.72 8.69
C SER A 81 -5.50 1.17 7.53
N ARG A 82 -6.72 1.68 7.29
CA ARG A 82 -7.63 1.10 6.29
C ARG A 82 -8.12 2.20 5.37
N SER A 83 -7.82 2.10 4.09
CA SER A 83 -8.46 2.92 3.06
C SER A 83 -9.92 2.48 2.89
N ILE A 84 -10.77 3.36 2.35
CA ILE A 84 -12.18 3.01 2.07
C ILE A 84 -12.30 1.72 1.23
N PRO A 85 -11.51 1.50 0.15
CA PRO A 85 -11.56 0.24 -0.60
C PRO A 85 -11.25 -0.99 0.25
N HIS A 86 -10.33 -0.87 1.20
CA HIS A 86 -10.01 -1.97 2.12
C HIS A 86 -11.18 -2.28 3.05
N LEU A 87 -11.83 -1.25 3.60
CA LEU A 87 -13.03 -1.44 4.43
C LEU A 87 -14.18 -2.05 3.63
N GLN A 88 -14.41 -1.57 2.41
CA GLN A 88 -15.42 -2.11 1.50
C GLN A 88 -15.21 -3.61 1.27
N ILE A 89 -13.97 -4.03 0.99
CA ILE A 89 -13.63 -5.45 0.83
C ILE A 89 -13.86 -6.22 2.13
N ALA A 90 -13.47 -5.65 3.28
CA ALA A 90 -13.63 -6.31 4.57
C ALA A 90 -15.11 -6.60 4.92
N TYR A 91 -16.00 -5.63 4.71
CA TYR A 91 -17.44 -5.81 4.93
C TYR A 91 -18.08 -6.75 3.91
N ALA A 92 -17.67 -6.68 2.64
CA ALA A 92 -18.13 -7.61 1.61
C ALA A 92 -17.80 -9.08 1.92
N HIS A 93 -16.72 -9.34 2.69
CA HIS A 93 -16.32 -10.68 3.14
C HIS A 93 -16.76 -10.99 4.58
N SER A 94 -17.65 -10.19 5.16
CA SER A 94 -18.18 -10.45 6.50
C SER A 94 -19.01 -11.75 6.52
N PRO A 95 -18.95 -12.55 7.61
CA PRO A 95 -19.85 -13.68 7.80
C PRO A 95 -21.32 -13.26 7.96
N ASP A 96 -21.56 -11.99 8.33
CA ASP A 96 -22.90 -11.42 8.45
C ASP A 96 -23.42 -10.95 7.08
N PRO A 97 -24.49 -11.56 6.52
CA PRO A 97 -25.06 -11.18 5.24
C PRO A 97 -25.56 -9.74 5.19
N SER A 98 -25.97 -9.16 6.32
CA SER A 98 -26.48 -7.77 6.34
C SER A 98 -25.40 -6.74 6.04
N LEU A 99 -24.13 -7.09 6.27
CA LEU A 99 -22.98 -6.22 6.06
C LEU A 99 -22.34 -6.37 4.67
N GLN A 100 -22.65 -7.45 3.94
CA GLN A 100 -22.00 -7.74 2.66
C GLN A 100 -22.34 -6.72 1.56
N ASN A 101 -23.54 -6.14 1.63
CA ASN A 101 -24.03 -5.14 0.67
C ASN A 101 -23.86 -3.69 1.16
N LEU A 102 -23.15 -3.49 2.28
CA LEU A 102 -22.89 -2.18 2.86
C LEU A 102 -21.94 -1.38 1.97
N ILE A 103 -22.30 -0.14 1.63
CA ILE A 103 -21.43 0.77 0.87
C ILE A 103 -20.66 1.66 1.84
N VAL A 104 -19.33 1.65 1.79
CA VAL A 104 -18.47 2.52 2.61
C VAL A 104 -18.11 3.77 1.83
N LEU A 105 -18.46 4.94 2.36
CA LEU A 105 -18.20 6.24 1.74
C LEU A 105 -17.59 7.22 2.74
N ASP A 106 -16.88 8.23 2.22
CA ASP A 106 -16.52 9.42 2.96
C ASP A 106 -17.51 10.56 2.75
N GLU A 107 -17.40 11.56 3.61
CA GLU A 107 -18.18 12.79 3.55
C GLU A 107 -18.06 13.49 2.18
N GLN A 108 -16.85 13.55 1.59
CA GLN A 108 -16.66 14.26 0.33
C GLN A 108 -17.40 13.57 -0.82
N THR A 109 -17.44 12.24 -0.83
CA THR A 109 -18.19 11.50 -1.85
C THR A 109 -19.69 11.73 -1.69
N ILE A 110 -20.23 11.73 -0.45
CA ILE A 110 -21.64 12.10 -0.22
C ILE A 110 -21.97 13.46 -0.83
N TRP A 111 -21.14 14.47 -0.57
CA TRP A 111 -21.37 15.81 -1.12
C TRP A 111 -21.22 15.88 -2.64
N ARG A 112 -20.28 15.13 -3.21
CA ARG A 112 -20.14 15.00 -4.67
C ARG A 112 -21.41 14.41 -5.29
N HIS A 113 -22.01 13.41 -4.66
CA HIS A 113 -23.29 12.83 -5.09
C HIS A 113 -24.43 13.83 -4.99
N VAL A 114 -24.48 14.64 -3.92
CA VAL A 114 -25.45 15.74 -3.78
C VAL A 114 -25.30 16.77 -4.91
N GLN A 115 -24.09 17.28 -5.12
CA GLN A 115 -23.81 18.33 -6.09
C GLN A 115 -24.04 17.89 -7.54
N ARG A 116 -23.76 16.62 -7.85
CA ARG A 116 -23.90 16.05 -9.20
C ARG A 116 -25.22 15.31 -9.42
N GLU A 117 -26.08 15.30 -8.42
CA GLU A 117 -27.37 14.57 -8.44
C GLU A 117 -27.22 13.08 -8.79
N ILE A 118 -26.15 12.45 -8.31
CA ILE A 118 -25.85 11.04 -8.58
C ILE A 118 -26.54 10.16 -7.53
N ILE A 119 -27.49 9.35 -7.96
CA ILE A 119 -28.17 8.36 -7.12
C ILE A 119 -27.22 7.19 -6.84
N LEU A 120 -26.98 6.88 -5.57
CA LEU A 120 -26.17 5.72 -5.17
C LEU A 120 -26.89 4.41 -5.54
N GLN A 121 -26.30 3.65 -6.47
CA GLN A 121 -26.74 2.31 -6.85
C GLN A 121 -25.68 1.28 -6.40
N PRO A 122 -26.02 0.29 -5.55
CA PRO A 122 -25.06 -0.67 -4.99
C PRO A 122 -24.32 -1.49 -6.05
N ASN A 123 -24.94 -1.70 -7.21
CA ASN A 123 -24.44 -2.58 -8.27
C ASN A 123 -24.18 -1.83 -9.59
N GLU A 124 -23.91 -0.52 -9.54
CA GLU A 124 -23.60 0.21 -10.76
C GLU A 124 -22.32 -0.34 -11.40
N PRO A 125 -22.33 -0.68 -12.69
CA PRO A 125 -21.15 -1.20 -13.36
C PRO A 125 -20.04 -0.14 -13.32
N THR A 126 -18.97 -0.41 -12.58
CA THR A 126 -17.80 0.47 -12.57
C THR A 126 -17.17 0.54 -13.96
N THR A 127 -16.79 1.72 -14.42
CA THR A 127 -16.00 1.88 -15.64
C THR A 127 -14.66 1.17 -15.46
N LYS A 128 -14.43 0.09 -16.22
CA LYS A 128 -13.15 -0.64 -16.19
C LYS A 128 -12.06 0.26 -16.75
N VAL A 129 -11.06 0.58 -15.93
CA VAL A 129 -9.81 1.16 -16.42
C VAL A 129 -8.98 0.05 -17.08
N PRO A 130 -8.22 0.34 -18.15
CA PRO A 130 -7.32 -0.64 -18.73
C PRO A 130 -6.32 -1.11 -17.67
N MET A 131 -6.09 -2.42 -17.61
CA MET A 131 -5.05 -2.98 -16.75
C MET A 131 -3.71 -2.36 -17.09
N GLY A 132 -2.92 -2.01 -16.08
CA GLY A 132 -1.55 -1.53 -16.27
C GLY A 132 -0.73 -2.59 -17.02
N GLY A 133 -0.52 -2.36 -18.31
CA GLY A 133 0.34 -3.17 -19.17
C GLY A 133 1.63 -2.42 -19.48
N SER A 134 2.66 -3.16 -19.90
CA SER A 134 3.85 -2.55 -20.48
C SER A 134 3.41 -1.65 -21.63
N LYS A 135 3.80 -0.37 -21.62
CA LYS A 135 3.51 0.56 -22.74
C LYS A 135 3.99 -0.10 -24.04
N THR A 136 3.05 -0.35 -24.96
CA THR A 136 3.33 -0.89 -26.29
C THR A 136 4.45 -0.07 -26.93
N GLY A 137 5.57 -0.72 -27.31
CA GLY A 137 6.74 -0.07 -27.91
C GLY A 137 8.04 -0.14 -27.09
N PHE A 138 7.99 -0.47 -25.80
CA PHE A 138 9.21 -0.80 -25.05
C PHE A 138 9.58 -2.27 -25.24
N TYR A 139 10.43 -2.55 -26.22
CA TYR A 139 11.00 -3.89 -26.39
C TYR A 139 11.99 -4.19 -25.26
N ARG A 140 11.94 -5.40 -24.72
CA ARG A 140 12.98 -5.89 -23.80
C ARG A 140 14.31 -5.93 -24.56
N THR A 141 15.25 -5.08 -24.18
CA THR A 141 16.62 -5.18 -24.67
C THR A 141 17.18 -6.56 -24.29
N PRO A 142 17.66 -7.37 -25.24
CA PRO A 142 18.34 -8.63 -24.91
C PRO A 142 19.73 -8.35 -24.34
N PHE A 143 20.19 -9.22 -23.44
CA PHE A 143 21.56 -9.16 -22.91
C PHE A 143 22.54 -9.56 -24.01
N SER A 144 23.46 -8.66 -24.34
CA SER A 144 24.56 -8.94 -25.27
C SER A 144 25.71 -9.70 -24.59
N GLN A 145 26.65 -10.21 -25.38
CA GLN A 145 27.86 -10.80 -24.83
C GLN A 145 28.73 -9.76 -24.10
N ALA A 146 28.72 -8.51 -24.57
CA ALA A 146 29.39 -7.40 -23.90
C ALA A 146 28.76 -7.12 -22.53
N ASP A 147 27.43 -7.16 -22.43
CA ASP A 147 26.70 -7.01 -21.16
C ASP A 147 27.13 -8.08 -20.14
N LYS A 148 27.26 -9.34 -20.58
CA LYS A 148 27.75 -10.44 -19.74
C LYS A 148 29.18 -10.23 -19.28
N ASN A 149 30.08 -9.86 -20.18
CA ASN A 149 31.49 -9.64 -19.86
C ASN A 149 31.66 -8.46 -18.89
N ASN A 150 30.92 -7.37 -19.12
CA ASN A 150 30.91 -6.21 -18.24
C ASN A 150 30.37 -6.53 -16.85
N LEU A 151 29.29 -7.33 -16.78
CA LEU A 151 28.75 -7.79 -15.50
C LEU A 151 29.74 -8.68 -14.75
N ALA A 152 30.38 -9.63 -15.45
CA ALA A 152 31.41 -10.48 -14.88
C ALA A 152 32.60 -9.66 -14.37
N PHE A 153 33.05 -8.67 -15.13
CA PHE A 153 34.13 -7.77 -14.73
C PHE A 153 33.76 -6.93 -13.50
N TYR A 154 32.55 -6.38 -13.44
CA TYR A 154 32.08 -5.66 -12.25
C TYR A 154 32.06 -6.57 -11.01
N LEU A 155 31.50 -7.78 -11.14
CA LEU A 155 31.42 -8.74 -10.05
C LEU A 155 32.79 -9.29 -9.63
N SER A 156 33.77 -9.41 -10.52
CA SER A 156 35.13 -9.82 -10.16
C SER A 156 35.83 -8.79 -9.27
N ARG A 157 35.54 -7.49 -9.48
CA ARG A 157 36.08 -6.40 -8.67
C ARG A 157 35.39 -6.25 -7.32
N LYS A 158 34.07 -6.46 -7.29
CA LYS A 158 33.23 -6.32 -6.09
C LYS A 158 33.20 -7.57 -5.22
N ILE A 159 32.96 -8.75 -5.81
CA ILE A 159 32.78 -10.02 -5.10
C ILE A 159 33.60 -11.12 -5.80
N PRO A 160 34.94 -11.09 -5.71
CA PRO A 160 35.82 -12.03 -6.41
C PRO A 160 35.67 -13.49 -5.95
N ASP A 161 35.33 -13.72 -4.69
CA ASP A 161 35.16 -15.05 -4.12
C ASP A 161 33.67 -15.40 -4.02
N LYS A 162 33.23 -16.45 -4.73
CA LYS A 162 31.84 -16.93 -4.68
C LYS A 162 31.46 -17.38 -3.26
N ALA A 163 32.39 -17.96 -2.51
CA ALA A 163 32.14 -18.52 -1.18
C ALA A 163 31.91 -17.45 -0.10
N ALA A 164 32.37 -16.22 -0.31
CA ALA A 164 32.03 -15.07 0.54
C ALA A 164 30.51 -14.74 0.49
N GLY A 165 29.82 -15.21 -0.56
CA GLY A 165 28.42 -14.92 -0.83
C GLY A 165 28.23 -13.53 -1.45
N GLY A 166 26.98 -13.05 -1.50
CA GLY A 166 26.68 -11.69 -1.94
C GLY A 166 26.35 -11.53 -3.42
N ARG A 167 26.85 -12.40 -4.31
CA ARG A 167 26.51 -12.37 -5.77
C ARG A 167 25.02 -12.56 -6.06
N TYR A 168 24.24 -13.16 -5.15
CA TYR A 168 22.78 -13.30 -5.29
C TYR A 168 21.98 -12.21 -4.54
N GLY A 169 22.65 -11.27 -3.87
CA GLY A 169 21.98 -10.19 -3.12
C GLY A 169 21.54 -9.05 -4.03
N ASN A 170 20.52 -8.28 -3.63
CA ASN A 170 20.02 -7.16 -4.46
C ASN A 170 21.01 -5.98 -4.47
N LYS A 171 21.56 -5.64 -3.31
CA LYS A 171 22.41 -4.46 -3.09
C LYS A 171 23.55 -4.29 -4.10
N VAL A 172 24.24 -5.37 -4.48
CA VAL A 172 25.35 -5.27 -5.46
C VAL A 172 24.86 -4.84 -6.85
N TYR A 173 23.63 -5.18 -7.22
CA TYR A 173 23.03 -4.77 -8.49
C TYR A 173 22.33 -3.41 -8.38
N GLU A 174 21.76 -3.08 -7.22
CA GLU A 174 21.26 -1.73 -6.92
C GLU A 174 22.41 -0.72 -7.08
N GLU A 175 23.56 -0.98 -6.44
CA GLU A 175 24.77 -0.17 -6.58
C GLU A 175 25.25 -0.05 -8.04
N LEU A 176 25.13 -1.12 -8.84
CA LEU A 176 25.49 -1.11 -10.25
C LEU A 176 24.62 -0.17 -11.08
N SER A 177 23.32 -0.11 -10.80
CA SER A 177 22.34 0.60 -11.62
C SER A 177 22.01 2.02 -11.15
N GLU A 178 22.09 2.30 -9.84
CA GLU A 178 21.62 3.58 -9.28
C GLU A 178 22.49 4.78 -9.70
N ASN A 179 23.81 4.65 -9.72
CA ASN A 179 24.72 5.72 -10.14
C ASN A 179 25.98 5.18 -10.83
N PRO A 180 25.86 4.63 -12.05
CA PRO A 180 27.03 4.13 -12.76
C PRO A 180 27.95 5.28 -13.14
N HIS A 181 29.26 5.06 -12.94
CA HIS A 181 30.32 5.92 -13.48
C HIS A 181 30.18 6.06 -15.00
N LYS A 182 30.78 7.09 -15.61
CA LYS A 182 30.71 7.34 -17.07
C LYS A 182 31.16 6.12 -17.90
N GLU A 183 32.12 5.36 -17.39
CA GLU A 183 32.63 4.13 -18.04
C GLU A 183 31.70 2.92 -17.87
N MET A 184 30.72 3.02 -16.97
CA MET A 184 29.76 1.96 -16.65
C MET A 184 28.35 2.24 -17.20
N GLN A 185 28.21 3.11 -18.21
CA GLN A 185 26.89 3.44 -18.78
C GLN A 185 26.12 2.22 -19.29
N TRP A 186 26.80 1.14 -19.66
CA TRP A 186 26.20 -0.14 -20.00
C TRP A 186 25.25 -0.66 -18.90
N ALA A 187 25.50 -0.36 -17.62
CA ALA A 187 24.67 -0.78 -16.50
C ALA A 187 23.24 -0.22 -16.55
N ARG A 188 23.02 0.91 -17.25
CA ARG A 188 21.69 1.52 -17.43
C ARG A 188 20.82 0.82 -18.47
N ARG A 189 21.38 -0.09 -19.28
CA ARG A 189 20.65 -0.82 -20.32
C ARG A 189 19.57 -1.75 -19.74
N HIS A 190 19.77 -2.22 -18.52
CA HIS A 190 18.84 -3.10 -17.83
C HIS A 190 18.64 -2.64 -16.39
N THR A 191 17.47 -2.95 -15.82
CA THR A 191 17.22 -2.70 -14.39
C THR A 191 18.07 -3.62 -13.52
N TRP A 192 18.36 -3.22 -12.28
CA TRP A 192 19.12 -4.05 -11.34
C TRP A 192 18.47 -5.44 -11.15
N GLN A 193 17.14 -5.53 -11.15
CA GLN A 193 16.42 -6.81 -11.06
C GLN A 193 16.75 -7.70 -12.26
N SER A 194 16.80 -7.11 -13.45
CA SER A 194 17.10 -7.82 -14.70
C SER A 194 18.55 -8.30 -14.71
N TRP A 195 19.51 -7.47 -14.29
CA TRP A 195 20.92 -7.88 -14.14
C TRP A 195 21.08 -9.03 -13.17
N ARG A 196 20.46 -8.93 -11.98
CA ARG A 196 20.47 -10.00 -10.98
C ARG A 196 19.88 -11.28 -11.54
N GLN A 197 18.70 -11.19 -12.15
CA GLN A 197 18.04 -12.37 -12.71
C GLN A 197 18.87 -13.00 -13.84
N HIS A 198 19.54 -12.17 -14.65
CA HIS A 198 20.44 -12.65 -15.69
C HIS A 198 21.64 -13.40 -15.09
N TYR A 199 22.25 -12.88 -14.02
CA TYR A 199 23.29 -13.59 -13.30
C TYR A 199 22.78 -14.92 -12.74
N VAL A 200 21.66 -14.92 -12.01
CA VAL A 200 21.11 -16.14 -11.38
C VAL A 200 20.82 -17.24 -12.41
N LYS A 201 20.36 -16.87 -13.61
CA LYS A 201 20.06 -17.85 -14.66
C LYS A 201 21.29 -18.36 -15.42
N ASN A 202 22.40 -17.63 -15.38
CA ASN A 202 23.61 -17.91 -16.16
C ASN A 202 24.85 -17.89 -15.25
N ASP A 203 24.70 -18.32 -14.00
CA ASP A 203 25.73 -18.14 -12.98
C ASP A 203 26.98 -18.95 -13.32
N THR A 204 26.84 -20.14 -13.87
CA THR A 204 27.94 -20.98 -14.37
C THR A 204 28.76 -20.26 -15.45
N ASP A 205 28.11 -19.71 -16.48
CA ASP A 205 28.74 -18.98 -17.60
C ASP A 205 29.45 -17.71 -17.10
N ILE A 206 28.79 -16.97 -16.21
CA ILE A 206 29.32 -15.70 -15.70
C ILE A 206 30.41 -15.92 -14.64
N ASP A 207 30.30 -16.94 -13.79
CA ASP A 207 31.32 -17.26 -12.78
C ASP A 207 32.64 -17.73 -13.41
N SER A 208 32.59 -18.44 -14.54
CA SER A 208 33.80 -18.78 -15.31
C SER A 208 34.54 -17.51 -15.75
N ARG A 209 33.83 -16.54 -16.34
CA ARG A 209 34.40 -15.23 -16.71
C ARG A 209 34.89 -14.43 -15.52
N ILE A 210 34.14 -14.45 -14.42
CA ILE A 210 34.58 -13.79 -13.17
C ILE A 210 35.93 -14.37 -12.76
N SER A 211 36.10 -15.70 -12.80
CA SER A 211 37.34 -16.37 -12.42
C SER A 211 38.51 -15.95 -13.32
N GLU A 212 38.30 -15.90 -14.64
CA GLU A 212 39.27 -15.39 -15.61
C GLU A 212 39.66 -13.92 -15.33
N PHE A 213 38.69 -13.07 -15.00
CA PHE A 213 38.95 -11.67 -14.65
C PHE A 213 39.64 -11.51 -13.29
N VAL A 214 39.37 -12.36 -12.30
CA VAL A 214 40.08 -12.32 -11.01
C VAL A 214 41.55 -12.67 -11.20
N ILE A 215 41.86 -13.64 -12.07
CA ILE A 215 43.24 -14.04 -12.38
C ILE A 215 43.97 -12.93 -13.14
N SER A 216 43.36 -12.40 -14.21
CA SER A 216 43.98 -11.39 -15.07
C SER A 216 44.01 -9.98 -14.46
N HIS A 217 43.03 -9.63 -13.62
CA HIS A 217 42.87 -8.30 -13.03
C HIS A 217 42.54 -8.38 -11.52
N PRO A 218 43.50 -8.78 -10.66
CA PRO A 218 43.27 -8.97 -9.24
C PRO A 218 42.61 -7.74 -8.57
N PRO A 219 41.51 -7.93 -7.81
CA PRO A 219 40.75 -6.85 -7.21
C PRO A 219 41.51 -6.17 -6.06
N LEU A 220 41.45 -4.84 -6.02
CA LEU A 220 41.95 -4.07 -4.87
C LEU A 220 41.07 -4.34 -3.66
N ASN A 221 41.64 -4.33 -2.46
CA ASN A 221 40.85 -4.53 -1.24
C ASN A 221 39.77 -3.45 -1.07
N ALA A 222 40.05 -2.21 -1.47
CA ALA A 222 39.10 -1.09 -1.40
C ALA A 222 37.86 -1.25 -2.31
N THR A 223 37.93 -2.09 -3.35
CA THR A 223 36.79 -2.31 -4.26
C THR A 223 35.90 -3.48 -3.83
N LYS A 224 36.33 -4.26 -2.83
CA LYS A 224 35.61 -5.46 -2.37
C LYS A 224 34.35 -5.06 -1.60
N TYR A 225 33.34 -5.90 -1.71
CA TYR A 225 32.08 -5.76 -1.01
C TYR A 225 32.30 -5.92 0.49
N ASN A 226 31.80 -4.96 1.29
CA ASN A 226 32.07 -4.90 2.73
C ASN A 226 31.43 -6.02 3.54
N SER A 227 30.48 -6.78 2.96
CA SER A 227 29.76 -7.86 3.66
C SER A 227 30.27 -9.23 3.24
N ASP A 228 30.62 -10.08 4.22
CA ASP A 228 31.01 -11.48 4.01
C ASP A 228 30.17 -12.42 4.89
N ARG A 229 29.45 -13.36 4.27
CA ARG A 229 28.57 -14.30 4.98
C ARG A 229 29.33 -15.24 5.92
N ARG A 230 30.62 -15.46 5.69
CA ARG A 230 31.47 -16.33 6.53
C ARG A 230 31.71 -15.73 7.91
N VAL A 231 31.70 -14.40 8.03
CA VAL A 231 31.88 -13.69 9.31
C VAL A 231 30.72 -13.98 10.25
N THR A 232 29.48 -13.85 9.78
CA THR A 232 28.27 -14.12 10.59
C THR A 232 28.23 -15.57 11.09
N ARG A 233 28.66 -16.52 10.25
CA ARG A 233 28.68 -17.96 10.59
C ARG A 233 29.70 -18.30 11.67
N ARG A 234 30.83 -17.56 11.75
CA ARG A 234 31.80 -17.68 12.85
C ARG A 234 31.26 -17.06 14.15
N MET A 235 30.57 -15.91 14.06
CA MET A 235 30.01 -15.21 15.22
C MET A 235 28.96 -16.05 15.95
N THR A 236 28.06 -16.70 15.20
CA THR A 236 27.02 -17.60 15.74
C THR A 236 27.62 -18.85 16.37
N ARG A 237 28.67 -19.43 15.78
CA ARG A 237 29.37 -20.60 16.38
C ARG A 237 30.00 -20.25 17.72
N ARG A 238 30.67 -19.09 17.83
CA ARG A 238 31.29 -18.63 19.08
C ARG A 238 30.27 -18.41 20.20
N THR A 239 29.16 -17.74 19.91
CA THR A 239 28.08 -17.51 20.89
C THR A 239 27.42 -18.81 21.33
N SER A 240 27.26 -19.79 20.44
CA SER A 240 26.74 -21.12 20.82
C SER A 240 27.71 -21.90 21.71
N THR A 241 29.01 -21.93 21.40
CA THR A 241 30.02 -22.59 22.26
C THR A 241 30.16 -21.91 23.61
N GLU A 242 30.08 -20.58 23.67
CA GLU A 242 30.17 -19.82 24.92
C GLU A 242 28.92 -20.00 25.80
N LYS A 243 27.72 -20.11 25.20
CA LYS A 243 26.49 -20.49 25.90
C LYS A 243 26.54 -21.92 26.46
N MET A 244 27.17 -22.87 25.76
CA MET A 244 27.30 -24.25 26.26
C MET A 244 28.30 -24.40 27.41
N LEU A 245 29.31 -23.52 27.47
CA LEU A 245 30.30 -23.50 28.56
C LEU A 245 29.79 -22.77 29.82
N LYS A 246 28.93 -21.74 29.66
CA LYS A 246 28.33 -20.97 30.78
C LYS A 246 27.08 -21.60 31.41
N GLY A 247 26.68 -22.80 30.98
CA GLY A 247 25.50 -23.51 31.49
C GLY A 247 25.83 -24.78 32.29
N ARG A 248 27.06 -24.92 32.78
CA ARG A 248 27.55 -26.10 33.53
C ARG A 248 28.01 -25.80 34.96
N ASP A 249 27.71 -24.62 35.48
CA ASP A 249 27.94 -24.25 36.88
C ASP A 249 26.60 -24.19 37.64
#